data_AF-A0A437JIM9-F1
#
_entry.id   AF-A0A437JIM9-F1
#
_cell.length_a   1.000
_cell.length_b   1.000
_cell.length_c   1.000
_cell.angle_alpha   90.00
_cell.angle_beta   90.00
_cell.angle_gamma   90.00
#
_symmetry.space_group_name_H-M   'P 1'
#
loop_
_entity.id
_entity.type
_entity.pdbx_description
1 polymer ?
#
loop_
_entity_poly.entity_id
_entity_poly.type
_entity_poly.pdbx_seq_one_letter_code
_entity_poly.pdbx_strand_id
1 'polypeptide(L)'
;MYMQINSKILIELRKKRAWSQSELAEVTGLSLRTVQRIEKSGTASLESVKAFAAVFELAPESLQLAAVTDEETANSNETCVILTQTRPSFTLSDQALQLSLALFLPVSMIMLFMLFTKIPNVDWIHTIRLTIFNEVLPQWLNLIINLTIALLPVFIFSTIAGVCWDLYKRQGVSDFIRPMIKRPFPLRALLSRLYTNSRRAAFLVKKPAQVSVLLLVLTVSVIGLTMEPYQKANLKHFMAQILYGSDS
;
A
#
# COMPACT_ATOMS: atom_id res chain seq x y z
N MET A 1 -31.04 -8.30 32.04
CA MET A 1 -30.07 -8.86 31.05
C MET A 1 -29.45 -7.69 30.30
N TYR A 2 -28.12 -7.64 30.16
CA TYR A 2 -27.42 -6.56 29.46
C TYR A 2 -27.04 -7.00 28.05
N MET A 3 -27.10 -6.08 27.10
CA MET A 3 -26.85 -6.30 25.67
C MET A 3 -25.72 -5.40 25.18
N GLN A 4 -24.88 -5.96 24.31
CA GLN A 4 -23.82 -5.22 23.64
C GLN A 4 -24.38 -4.53 22.40
N ILE A 5 -24.20 -3.21 22.33
CA ILE A 5 -24.65 -2.38 21.22
C ILE A 5 -23.47 -1.67 20.57
N ASN A 6 -23.62 -1.33 19.30
CA ASN A 6 -22.64 -0.53 18.60
C ASN A 6 -22.77 0.95 19.00
N SER A 7 -21.99 1.38 19.98
CA SER A 7 -22.02 2.77 20.48
C SER A 7 -21.66 3.81 19.42
N LYS A 8 -20.87 3.44 18.38
CA LYS A 8 -20.53 4.35 17.28
C LYS A 8 -21.75 4.65 16.41
N ILE A 9 -22.53 3.63 16.07
CA ILE A 9 -23.77 3.79 15.29
C ILE A 9 -24.75 4.68 16.04
N LEU A 10 -24.89 4.50 17.36
CA LEU A 10 -25.75 5.34 18.20
C LEU A 10 -25.33 6.83 18.16
N ILE A 11 -24.03 7.11 18.30
CA ILE A 11 -23.49 8.48 18.23
C ILE A 11 -23.70 9.09 16.83
N GLU A 12 -23.52 8.30 15.77
CA GLU A 12 -23.73 8.74 14.39
C GLU A 12 -25.20 9.09 14.13
N LEU A 13 -26.14 8.23 14.53
CA LEU A 13 -27.58 8.48 14.42
C LEU A 13 -28.01 9.76 15.16
N ARG A 14 -27.50 9.95 16.39
CA ARG A 14 -27.75 11.16 17.16
C ARG A 14 -27.27 12.42 16.42
N LYS A 15 -26.03 12.40 15.90
CA LYS A 15 -25.46 13.52 15.15
C LYS A 15 -26.19 13.79 13.84
N LYS A 16 -26.64 12.74 13.14
CA LYS A 16 -27.40 12.85 11.88
C LYS A 16 -28.72 13.62 12.08
N ARG A 17 -29.35 13.47 13.25
CA ARG A 17 -30.56 14.22 13.64
C ARG A 17 -30.25 15.54 14.36
N ALA A 18 -28.98 15.96 14.39
CA ALA A 18 -28.49 17.16 15.07
C ALA A 18 -28.82 17.22 16.58
N TRP A 19 -29.01 16.07 17.23
CA TRP A 19 -29.37 16.00 18.64
C TRP A 19 -28.14 16.07 19.56
N SER A 20 -28.28 16.81 20.65
CA SER A 20 -27.42 16.74 21.82
C SER A 20 -27.69 15.47 22.64
N GLN A 21 -26.80 15.13 23.57
CA GLN A 21 -27.02 13.97 24.46
C GLN A 21 -28.24 14.16 25.36
N SER A 22 -28.55 15.40 25.75
CA SER A 22 -29.74 15.77 26.53
C SER A 22 -31.02 15.62 25.72
N GLU A 23 -31.04 16.08 24.46
CA GLU A 23 -32.21 15.91 23.59
C GLU A 23 -32.46 14.44 23.27
N LEU A 24 -31.41 13.64 23.03
CA LEU A 24 -31.59 12.20 22.85
C LEU A 24 -32.17 11.54 24.10
N ALA A 25 -31.73 11.95 25.30
CA ALA A 25 -32.25 11.44 26.56
C ALA A 25 -33.75 11.77 26.73
N GLU A 26 -34.14 13.00 26.39
CA GLU A 26 -35.52 13.46 26.44
C GLU A 26 -36.42 12.67 25.46
N VAL A 27 -36.01 12.56 24.20
CA VAL A 27 -36.83 11.87 23.16
C VAL A 27 -36.93 10.37 23.43
N THR A 28 -35.90 9.75 24.03
CA THR A 28 -35.90 8.32 24.37
C THR A 28 -36.54 8.02 25.74
N GLY A 29 -36.86 9.04 26.54
CA GLY A 29 -37.33 8.87 27.91
C GLY A 29 -36.28 8.24 28.85
N LEU A 30 -35.00 8.29 28.48
CA LEU A 30 -33.89 7.77 29.28
C LEU A 30 -33.18 8.91 30.05
N SER A 31 -32.47 8.58 31.13
CA SER A 31 -31.65 9.59 31.81
C SER A 31 -30.42 9.97 30.97
N LEU A 32 -29.98 11.23 31.06
CA LEU A 32 -28.75 11.70 30.41
C LEU A 32 -27.54 10.80 30.78
N ARG A 33 -27.45 10.38 32.04
CA ARG A 33 -26.37 9.48 32.53
C ARG A 33 -26.43 8.11 31.86
N THR A 34 -27.63 7.61 31.56
CA THR A 34 -27.83 6.35 30.84
C THR A 34 -27.32 6.49 29.41
N VAL A 35 -27.72 7.53 28.68
CA VAL A 35 -27.27 7.80 27.31
C VAL A 35 -25.74 7.92 27.26
N GLN A 36 -25.15 8.73 28.15
CA GLN A 36 -23.69 8.91 28.22
C GLN A 36 -22.95 7.61 28.52
N ARG A 37 -23.44 6.81 29.48
CA ARG A 37 -22.83 5.52 29.81
C ARG A 37 -22.91 4.56 28.64
N ILE A 38 -24.04 4.53 27.92
CA ILE A 38 -24.25 3.66 26.77
C ILE A 38 -23.35 4.07 25.60
N GLU A 39 -23.26 5.38 25.30
CA GLU A 39 -22.32 5.90 24.29
C GLU A 39 -20.86 5.59 24.64
N LYS A 40 -20.49 5.59 25.93
CA LYS A 40 -19.11 5.31 26.38
C LYS A 40 -18.77 3.81 26.45
N SER A 41 -19.68 2.99 26.97
CA SER A 41 -19.41 1.58 27.30
C SER A 41 -19.91 0.60 26.23
N GLY A 42 -20.88 0.99 25.40
CA GLY A 42 -21.53 0.08 24.46
C GLY A 42 -22.44 -0.96 25.12
N THR A 43 -22.72 -0.85 26.42
CA THR A 43 -23.59 -1.78 27.15
C THR A 43 -24.92 -1.14 27.50
N ALA A 44 -26.03 -1.75 27.08
CA ALA A 44 -27.39 -1.24 27.29
C ALA A 44 -28.32 -2.33 27.82
N SER A 45 -29.40 -1.95 28.52
CA SER A 45 -30.48 -2.90 28.84
C SER A 45 -31.38 -3.09 27.63
N LEU A 46 -32.13 -4.19 27.59
CA LEU A 46 -33.04 -4.47 26.46
C LEU A 46 -34.12 -3.39 26.31
N GLU A 47 -34.58 -2.79 27.40
CA GLU A 47 -35.50 -1.65 27.40
C GLU A 47 -34.85 -0.41 26.81
N SER A 48 -33.57 -0.17 27.12
CA SER A 48 -32.83 0.97 26.56
C SER A 48 -32.63 0.81 25.05
N VAL A 49 -32.32 -0.41 24.59
CA VAL A 49 -32.19 -0.71 23.15
C VAL A 49 -33.53 -0.49 22.43
N LYS A 50 -34.63 -0.97 23.01
CA LYS A 50 -35.98 -0.73 22.46
C LYS A 50 -36.34 0.74 22.39
N ALA A 51 -36.01 1.53 23.42
CA ALA A 51 -36.24 2.97 23.42
C ALA A 51 -35.46 3.67 22.30
N PHE A 52 -34.17 3.35 22.12
CA PHE A 52 -33.38 3.88 21.00
C PHE A 52 -33.93 3.44 19.65
N ALA A 53 -34.26 2.15 19.49
CA ALA A 53 -34.81 1.59 18.27
C ALA A 53 -36.13 2.29 17.87
N ALA A 54 -37.04 2.50 18.83
CA ALA A 54 -38.30 3.19 18.60
C ALA A 54 -38.10 4.65 18.17
N VAL A 55 -37.21 5.38 18.84
CA VAL A 55 -36.90 6.78 18.49
C VAL A 55 -36.26 6.87 17.11
N PHE A 56 -35.35 5.95 16.78
CA PHE A 56 -34.66 5.96 15.49
C PHE A 56 -35.44 5.32 14.35
N GLU A 57 -36.62 4.75 14.62
CA GLU A 57 -37.43 3.99 13.65
C GLU A 57 -36.65 2.82 13.03
N LEU A 58 -35.89 2.12 13.88
CA LEU A 58 -35.04 0.99 13.48
C LEU A 58 -35.43 -0.29 14.22
N ALA A 59 -35.06 -1.43 13.66
CA ALA A 59 -35.19 -2.71 14.34
C ALA A 59 -34.17 -2.80 15.51
N PRO A 60 -34.52 -3.37 16.68
CA PRO A 60 -33.58 -3.51 17.81
C PRO A 60 -32.29 -4.23 17.44
N GLU A 61 -32.34 -5.15 16.48
CA GLU A 61 -31.22 -5.96 15.98
C GLU A 61 -30.18 -5.11 15.25
N SER A 62 -30.58 -4.03 14.57
CA SER A 62 -29.65 -3.20 13.80
C SER A 62 -28.72 -2.36 14.69
N LEU A 63 -29.09 -2.14 15.96
CA LEU A 63 -28.27 -1.43 16.96
C LEU A 63 -27.33 -2.39 17.72
N GLN A 64 -27.58 -3.69 17.63
CA GLN A 64 -26.81 -4.71 18.35
C GLN A 64 -25.48 -4.95 17.65
N LEU A 65 -24.46 -5.25 18.45
CA LEU A 65 -23.20 -5.74 17.91
C LEU A 65 -23.42 -7.20 17.53
N ALA A 66 -23.89 -7.45 16.31
CA ALA A 66 -24.00 -8.81 15.78
C ALA A 66 -22.63 -9.48 15.88
N ALA A 67 -22.51 -10.48 16.76
CA ALA A 67 -21.53 -11.52 16.55
C ALA A 67 -21.92 -12.17 15.24
N VAL A 68 -21.07 -12.02 14.22
CA VAL A 68 -21.21 -12.68 12.92
C VAL A 68 -21.49 -14.16 13.20
N THR A 69 -22.76 -14.52 13.07
CA THR A 69 -23.18 -15.90 12.89
C THR A 69 -23.91 -15.82 11.58
N ASP A 70 -23.25 -16.36 10.57
CA ASP A 70 -23.84 -16.61 9.27
C ASP A 70 -25.17 -17.33 9.49
N GLU A 71 -26.24 -16.83 8.86
CA GLU A 71 -27.30 -17.56 8.15
C GLU A 71 -28.49 -16.62 7.86
N GLU A 72 -29.09 -16.86 6.71
CA GLU A 72 -29.95 -15.98 5.92
C GLU A 72 -31.36 -15.78 6.50
N THR A 73 -32.03 -14.66 6.16
CA THR A 73 -33.27 -14.71 5.34
C THR A 73 -33.73 -13.33 4.89
N ALA A 74 -34.26 -13.32 3.66
CA ALA A 74 -34.63 -12.18 2.85
C ALA A 74 -36.07 -11.67 3.08
N ASN A 75 -36.30 -10.50 2.48
CA ASN A 75 -37.57 -9.88 2.06
C ASN A 75 -38.32 -8.99 3.06
N SER A 76 -38.19 -7.68 2.84
CA SER A 76 -39.33 -6.79 2.52
C SER A 76 -38.80 -5.49 1.91
N ASN A 77 -39.21 -5.24 0.66
CA ASN A 77 -38.99 -3.99 -0.04
C ASN A 77 -39.84 -2.90 0.61
N GLU A 78 -39.22 -1.83 1.10
CA GLU A 78 -39.67 -0.44 0.94
C GLU A 78 -38.70 0.52 1.67
N THR A 79 -38.03 1.34 0.85
CA THR A 79 -37.48 2.68 1.15
C THR A 79 -36.84 2.92 2.54
N CYS A 80 -35.52 2.72 2.62
CA CYS A 80 -34.69 3.58 3.48
C CYS A 80 -33.35 3.82 2.80
N VAL A 81 -33.30 4.86 1.98
CA VAL A 81 -32.04 5.57 1.74
C VAL A 81 -31.57 6.08 3.11
N ILE A 82 -30.25 6.04 3.30
CA ILE A 82 -29.50 6.62 4.42
C ILE A 82 -29.21 5.67 5.60
N LEU A 83 -28.19 4.84 5.44
CA LEU A 83 -26.91 4.95 6.17
C LEU A 83 -25.92 3.94 5.54
N THR A 84 -25.66 4.08 4.25
CA THR A 84 -24.35 3.67 3.76
C THR A 84 -23.37 4.61 4.46
N GLN A 85 -22.78 4.11 5.53
CA GLN A 85 -21.53 4.58 6.06
C GLN A 85 -20.59 4.58 4.85
N THR A 86 -20.45 5.73 4.20
CA THR A 86 -19.49 5.92 3.13
C THR A 86 -18.13 5.85 3.82
N ARG A 87 -17.63 4.62 3.99
CA ARG A 87 -16.21 4.37 3.79
C ARG A 87 -15.90 5.19 2.54
N PRO A 88 -15.00 6.18 2.61
CA PRO A 88 -14.70 6.96 1.43
C PRO A 88 -14.24 5.93 0.41
N SER A 89 -15.11 5.62 -0.56
CA SER A 89 -14.81 4.64 -1.56
C SER A 89 -13.68 5.26 -2.36
N PHE A 90 -12.63 4.49 -2.59
CA PHE A 90 -11.57 4.93 -3.48
C PHE A 90 -12.18 4.99 -4.87
N THR A 91 -12.71 6.15 -5.25
CA THR A 91 -13.30 6.42 -6.55
C THR A 91 -12.33 7.29 -7.31
N LEU A 92 -11.75 6.74 -8.37
CA LEU A 92 -11.02 7.52 -9.37
C LEU A 92 -12.02 8.37 -10.15
N SER A 93 -11.67 9.63 -10.42
CA SER A 93 -12.43 10.47 -11.35
C SER A 93 -12.52 9.82 -12.74
N ASP A 94 -13.66 9.96 -13.42
CA ASP A 94 -13.84 9.44 -14.79
C ASP A 94 -12.76 9.94 -15.75
N GLN A 95 -12.30 11.20 -15.57
CA GLN A 95 -11.20 11.78 -16.36
C GLN A 95 -9.86 11.09 -16.08
N ALA A 96 -9.59 10.75 -14.81
CA ALA A 96 -8.36 10.06 -14.40
C ALA A 96 -8.35 8.61 -14.90
N LEU A 97 -9.52 7.94 -14.87
CA LEU A 97 -9.69 6.61 -15.43
C LEU A 97 -9.45 6.63 -16.95
N GLN A 98 -10.10 7.55 -17.68
CA GLN A 98 -9.90 7.72 -19.12
C GLN A 98 -8.44 7.98 -19.47
N LEU A 99 -7.74 8.84 -18.71
CA LEU A 99 -6.33 9.13 -18.94
C LEU A 99 -5.41 7.94 -18.65
N SER A 100 -5.64 7.22 -17.55
CA SER A 100 -4.89 6.01 -17.23
C SER A 100 -5.09 4.91 -18.29
N LEU A 101 -6.33 4.73 -18.77
CA LEU A 101 -6.65 3.77 -19.82
C LEU A 101 -6.01 4.18 -21.15
N ALA A 102 -6.13 5.46 -21.52
CA ALA A 102 -5.57 6.01 -22.76
C ALA A 102 -4.05 5.91 -22.82
N LEU A 103 -3.36 5.98 -21.66
CA LEU A 103 -1.92 5.76 -21.57
C LEU A 103 -1.57 4.27 -21.54
N PHE A 104 -2.34 3.46 -20.79
CA PHE A 104 -2.06 2.04 -20.59
C PHE A 104 -2.20 1.22 -21.87
N LEU A 105 -3.27 1.44 -22.63
CA LEU A 105 -3.64 0.63 -23.79
C LEU A 105 -2.56 0.65 -24.89
N PRO A 106 -2.07 1.81 -25.38
CA PRO A 106 -1.01 1.83 -26.39
C PRO A 106 0.33 1.33 -25.86
N VAL A 107 0.71 1.69 -24.61
CA VAL A 107 2.00 1.28 -24.04
C VAL A 107 2.05 -0.23 -23.78
N SER A 108 0.96 -0.81 -23.29
CA SER A 108 0.84 -2.27 -23.12
C SER A 108 0.84 -3.00 -24.46
N MET A 109 0.22 -2.45 -25.49
CA MET A 109 0.21 -3.01 -26.85
C MET A 109 1.62 -3.02 -27.45
N ILE A 110 2.38 -1.95 -27.29
CA ILE A 110 3.80 -1.89 -27.68
C ILE A 110 4.64 -2.91 -26.90
N MET A 111 4.48 -3.00 -25.57
CA MET A 111 5.22 -3.97 -24.74
C MET A 111 4.90 -5.42 -25.11
N LEU A 112 3.63 -5.71 -25.41
CA LEU A 112 3.22 -7.04 -25.86
C LEU A 112 3.81 -7.35 -27.24
N PHE A 113 3.79 -6.38 -28.16
CA PHE A 113 4.43 -6.51 -29.47
C PHE A 113 5.93 -6.80 -29.35
N MET A 114 6.63 -6.09 -28.46
CA MET A 114 8.06 -6.34 -28.20
C MET A 114 8.32 -7.74 -27.62
N LEU A 115 7.42 -8.24 -26.77
CA LEU A 115 7.52 -9.60 -26.21
C LEU A 115 7.34 -10.69 -27.28
N PHE A 116 6.45 -10.49 -28.25
CA PHE A 116 6.19 -11.49 -29.30
C PHE A 116 7.19 -11.44 -30.46
N THR A 117 7.76 -10.27 -30.76
CA THR A 117 8.64 -10.08 -31.93
C THR A 117 10.08 -10.53 -31.73
N LYS A 118 10.48 -10.92 -30.50
CA LYS A 118 11.83 -11.43 -30.15
C LYS A 118 12.95 -10.63 -30.82
N ILE A 119 12.86 -9.29 -30.73
CA ILE A 119 13.81 -8.41 -31.40
C ILE A 119 15.19 -8.60 -30.74
N PRO A 120 16.21 -9.03 -31.50
CA PRO A 120 17.54 -9.21 -30.94
C PRO A 120 18.05 -7.87 -30.39
N ASN A 121 18.61 -7.89 -29.17
CA ASN A 121 19.04 -6.77 -28.33
C ASN A 121 18.01 -6.12 -27.38
N VAL A 122 16.71 -6.44 -27.47
CA VAL A 122 15.69 -5.88 -26.54
C VAL A 122 14.99 -6.94 -25.69
N ASP A 123 15.57 -8.14 -25.63
CA ASP A 123 15.08 -9.29 -24.87
C ASP A 123 15.34 -9.20 -23.36
N TRP A 124 15.30 -8.00 -22.81
CA TRP A 124 15.53 -7.75 -21.38
C TRP A 124 14.55 -8.54 -20.51
N ILE A 125 13.34 -8.82 -21.01
CA ILE A 125 12.32 -9.61 -20.31
C ILE A 125 12.81 -11.05 -20.07
N HIS A 126 13.40 -11.67 -21.09
CA HIS A 126 13.96 -13.02 -20.96
C HIS A 126 15.21 -13.02 -20.08
N THR A 127 16.06 -12.00 -20.17
CA THR A 127 17.24 -11.85 -19.30
C THR A 127 16.84 -11.69 -17.83
N ILE A 128 15.83 -10.85 -17.54
CA ILE A 128 15.29 -10.66 -16.17
C ILE A 128 14.64 -11.94 -15.65
N ARG A 129 13.88 -12.65 -16.50
CA ARG A 129 13.30 -13.95 -16.10
C ARG A 129 14.40 -14.94 -15.71
N LEU A 130 15.44 -15.09 -16.53
CA LEU A 130 16.54 -16.04 -16.28
C LEU A 130 17.39 -15.67 -15.05
N THR A 131 17.41 -14.39 -14.66
CA THR A 131 18.09 -13.96 -13.43
C THR A 131 17.28 -14.23 -12.16
N ILE A 132 15.94 -14.27 -12.26
CA ILE A 132 15.06 -14.46 -11.11
C ILE A 132 14.62 -15.93 -10.96
N PHE A 133 14.46 -16.65 -12.07
CA PHE A 133 13.87 -17.98 -12.09
C PHE A 133 14.78 -19.01 -12.76
N ASN A 134 14.66 -20.27 -12.30
CA ASN A 134 15.41 -21.41 -12.84
C ASN A 134 15.01 -21.71 -14.30
N GLU A 135 15.94 -22.22 -15.11
CA GLU A 135 15.73 -22.44 -16.56
C GLU A 135 14.66 -23.49 -16.88
N VAL A 136 14.43 -24.44 -15.97
CA VAL A 136 13.50 -25.56 -16.16
C VAL A 136 12.13 -25.22 -15.60
N LEU A 137 11.37 -24.41 -16.33
CA LEU A 137 9.96 -24.12 -16.03
C LEU A 137 9.06 -24.61 -17.16
N PRO A 138 7.84 -25.09 -16.83
CA PRO A 138 6.89 -25.52 -17.84
C PRO A 138 6.46 -24.34 -18.73
N GLN A 139 6.19 -24.63 -20.00
CA GLN A 139 6.06 -23.62 -21.06
C GLN A 139 4.94 -22.59 -20.83
N TRP A 140 3.83 -23.02 -20.21
CA TRP A 140 2.72 -22.15 -19.83
C TRP A 140 3.09 -21.16 -18.72
N LEU A 141 3.89 -21.59 -17.74
CA LEU A 141 4.35 -20.74 -16.65
C LEU A 141 5.36 -19.69 -17.13
N ASN A 142 6.23 -20.06 -18.08
CA ASN A 142 7.14 -19.11 -18.73
C ASN A 142 6.38 -17.96 -19.42
N LEU A 143 5.26 -18.26 -20.07
CA LEU A 143 4.44 -17.26 -20.74
C LEU A 143 3.80 -16.30 -19.73
N ILE A 144 3.24 -16.84 -18.63
CA ILE A 144 2.65 -16.04 -17.54
C ILE A 144 3.70 -15.11 -16.94
N ILE A 145 4.88 -15.63 -16.57
CA ILE A 145 5.93 -14.84 -15.94
C ILE A 145 6.39 -13.70 -16.85
N ASN A 146 6.65 -13.99 -18.13
CA ASN A 146 7.07 -12.97 -19.09
C ASN A 146 6.00 -11.87 -19.28
N LEU A 147 4.73 -12.26 -19.39
CA LEU A 147 3.61 -11.32 -19.50
C LEU A 147 3.50 -10.44 -18.25
N THR A 148 3.71 -11.05 -17.07
CA THR A 148 3.64 -10.34 -15.78
C THR A 148 4.77 -9.33 -15.65
N ILE A 149 6.00 -9.72 -15.99
CA ILE A 149 7.18 -8.83 -15.98
C ILE A 149 6.99 -7.66 -16.96
N ALA A 150 6.36 -7.89 -18.12
CA ALA A 150 6.11 -6.85 -19.11
C ALA A 150 4.99 -5.88 -18.71
N LEU A 151 3.85 -6.39 -18.23
CA LEU A 151 2.64 -5.58 -18.01
C LEU A 151 2.56 -4.93 -16.63
N LEU A 152 3.13 -5.54 -15.59
CA LEU A 152 3.01 -5.06 -14.22
C LEU A 152 3.61 -3.66 -14.03
N PRO A 153 4.83 -3.35 -14.53
CA PRO A 153 5.38 -2.00 -14.44
C PRO A 153 4.51 -0.98 -15.20
N VAL A 154 4.05 -1.34 -16.40
CA VAL A 154 3.20 -0.45 -17.24
C VAL A 154 1.89 -0.11 -16.54
N PHE A 155 1.26 -1.11 -15.90
CA PHE A 155 0.04 -0.91 -15.12
C PHE A 155 0.28 0.00 -13.91
N ILE A 156 1.38 -0.19 -13.18
CA ILE A 156 1.74 0.65 -12.04
C ILE A 156 2.01 2.10 -12.49
N PHE A 157 2.81 2.31 -13.52
CA PHE A 157 3.10 3.66 -14.01
C PHE A 157 1.85 4.38 -14.53
N SER A 158 0.97 3.66 -15.22
CA SER A 158 -0.29 4.21 -15.71
C SER A 158 -1.24 4.62 -14.57
N THR A 159 -1.42 3.75 -13.57
CA THR A 159 -2.29 4.05 -12.42
C THR A 159 -1.74 5.21 -11.60
N ILE A 160 -0.42 5.32 -11.42
CA ILE A 160 0.23 6.46 -10.78
C ILE A 160 -0.03 7.75 -11.56
N ALA A 161 0.09 7.73 -12.89
CA ALA A 161 -0.17 8.91 -13.72
C ALA A 161 -1.63 9.40 -13.58
N GLY A 162 -2.59 8.48 -13.57
CA GLY A 162 -4.01 8.80 -13.33
C GLY A 162 -4.26 9.38 -11.93
N VAL A 163 -3.69 8.78 -10.89
CA VAL A 163 -3.80 9.29 -9.51
C VAL A 163 -3.15 10.67 -9.35
N CYS A 164 -1.98 10.89 -9.96
CA CYS A 164 -1.30 12.19 -9.98
C CYS A 164 -2.14 13.28 -10.66
N TRP A 165 -2.82 12.94 -11.77
CA TRP A 165 -3.74 13.85 -12.45
C TRP A 165 -4.91 14.26 -11.54
N ASP A 166 -5.50 13.28 -10.83
CA ASP A 166 -6.61 13.51 -9.91
C ASP A 166 -6.21 14.35 -8.69
N LEU A 167 -4.99 14.13 -8.17
CA LEU A 167 -4.36 14.94 -7.14
C LEU A 167 -4.14 16.40 -7.58
N TYR A 168 -3.71 16.61 -8.82
CA TYR A 168 -3.47 17.95 -9.37
C TYR A 168 -4.78 18.75 -9.53
N LYS A 169 -5.82 18.12 -10.08
CA LYS A 169 -7.13 18.79 -10.28
C LYS A 169 -8.00 18.86 -9.02
N ARG A 170 -7.57 18.27 -7.91
CA ARG A 170 -8.35 18.17 -6.65
C ARG A 170 -9.75 17.58 -6.86
N GLN A 171 -9.82 16.47 -7.59
CA GLN A 171 -11.06 15.71 -7.79
C GLN A 171 -10.84 14.25 -7.33
N GLY A 172 -11.93 13.49 -7.20
CA GLY A 172 -11.92 12.04 -6.91
C GLY A 172 -11.04 11.62 -5.73
N VAL A 173 -9.92 10.98 -6.03
CA VAL A 173 -8.93 10.44 -5.08
C VAL A 173 -8.37 11.51 -4.14
N SER A 174 -8.34 12.78 -4.58
CA SER A 174 -7.86 13.87 -3.74
C SER A 174 -8.71 14.07 -2.48
N ASP A 175 -10.03 13.83 -2.54
CA ASP A 175 -10.94 13.97 -1.39
C ASP A 175 -10.77 12.83 -0.38
N PHE A 176 -10.44 11.63 -0.88
CA PHE A 176 -10.05 10.49 -0.05
C PHE A 176 -8.69 10.72 0.64
N ILE A 177 -7.72 11.27 -0.08
CA ILE A 177 -6.35 11.49 0.43
C ILE A 177 -6.27 12.70 1.37
N ARG A 178 -7.10 13.72 1.17
CA ARG A 178 -7.11 14.96 1.97
C ARG A 178 -7.18 14.74 3.49
N PRO A 179 -8.08 13.90 4.06
CA PRO A 179 -8.09 13.61 5.49
C PRO A 179 -6.87 12.79 5.95
N MET A 180 -6.26 11.99 5.07
CA MET A 180 -5.05 11.22 5.36
C MET A 180 -3.82 12.13 5.45
N ILE A 181 -3.70 13.13 4.57
CA ILE A 181 -2.62 14.13 4.58
C ILE A 181 -2.74 15.10 5.78
N LYS A 182 -3.96 15.41 6.24
CA LYS A 182 -4.16 16.29 7.42
C LYS A 182 -3.68 15.68 8.73
N ARG A 183 -3.53 14.35 8.82
CA ARG A 183 -2.75 13.73 9.90
C ARG A 183 -1.28 13.92 9.53
N PRO A 184 -0.47 14.66 10.31
CA PRO A 184 0.94 14.82 9.97
C PRO A 184 1.54 13.43 9.92
N PHE A 185 1.84 12.95 8.71
CA PHE A 185 2.54 11.68 8.54
C PHE A 185 3.82 11.84 9.35
N PRO A 186 4.08 10.99 10.36
CA PRO A 186 5.20 11.20 11.25
C PRO A 186 6.47 10.75 10.53
N LEU A 187 6.82 11.44 9.43
CA LEU A 187 8.00 11.20 8.61
C LEU A 187 9.24 11.18 9.49
N ARG A 188 9.30 12.05 10.50
CA ARG A 188 10.39 12.06 11.49
C ARG A 188 10.45 10.76 12.32
N ALA A 189 9.30 10.19 12.71
CA ALA A 189 9.26 8.91 13.44
C ALA A 189 9.52 7.70 12.54
N LEU A 190 9.11 7.76 11.27
CA LEU A 190 9.40 6.73 10.28
C LEU A 190 10.87 6.75 9.86
N LEU A 191 11.43 7.95 9.63
CA LEU A 191 12.85 8.17 9.36
C LEU A 191 13.72 7.77 10.55
N SER A 192 13.29 8.04 11.79
CA SER A 192 14.05 7.58 12.97
C SER A 192 14.04 6.05 13.10
N ARG A 193 12.92 5.38 12.77
CA ARG A 193 12.86 3.91 12.69
C ARG A 193 13.73 3.34 11.57
N LEU A 194 13.74 3.98 10.40
CA LEU A 194 14.58 3.57 9.28
C LEU A 194 16.07 3.81 9.55
N TYR A 195 16.44 4.94 10.15
CA TYR A 195 17.81 5.27 10.53
C TYR A 195 18.36 4.32 11.60
N THR A 196 17.55 3.97 12.60
CA THR A 196 17.95 3.00 13.63
C THR A 196 18.08 1.58 13.06
N ASN A 197 17.19 1.16 12.17
CA ASN A 197 17.32 -0.11 11.45
C ASN A 197 18.50 -0.12 10.46
N SER A 198 18.80 0.99 9.78
CA SER A 198 19.94 1.05 8.86
C SER A 198 21.27 0.97 9.61
N ARG A 199 21.37 1.51 10.82
CA ARG A 199 22.58 1.40 11.67
C ARG A 199 22.81 -0.05 12.13
N ARG A 200 21.74 -0.81 12.40
CA ARG A 200 21.82 -2.26 12.68
C ARG A 200 22.19 -3.06 11.44
N ALA A 201 21.64 -2.72 10.27
CA ALA A 201 22.00 -3.35 9.00
C ALA A 201 23.46 -3.06 8.59
N ALA A 202 23.95 -1.83 8.80
CA ALA A 202 25.33 -1.46 8.53
C ALA A 202 26.34 -2.25 9.38
N PHE A 203 25.97 -2.64 10.61
CA PHE A 203 26.81 -3.51 11.44
C PHE A 203 26.89 -4.95 10.90
N LEU A 204 25.79 -5.48 10.37
CA LEU A 204 25.73 -6.80 9.74
C LEU A 204 26.54 -6.86 8.44
N VAL A 205 26.61 -5.77 7.66
CA VAL A 205 27.35 -5.70 6.39
C VAL A 205 28.85 -5.39 6.59
N LYS A 206 29.24 -4.71 7.67
CA LYS A 206 30.66 -4.35 7.92
C LYS A 206 31.58 -5.57 8.07
N LYS A 207 31.14 -6.63 8.73
CA LYS A 207 31.96 -7.84 8.95
C LYS A 207 32.32 -8.58 7.64
N PRO A 208 31.36 -8.91 6.75
CA PRO A 208 31.69 -9.54 5.47
C PRO A 208 32.44 -8.60 4.51
N ALA A 209 32.21 -7.29 4.57
CA ALA A 209 32.95 -6.32 3.75
C ALA A 209 34.45 -6.28 4.08
N GLN A 210 34.82 -6.33 5.36
CA GLN A 210 36.23 -6.40 5.77
C GLN A 210 36.89 -7.70 5.30
N VAL A 211 36.17 -8.82 5.31
CA VAL A 211 36.67 -10.10 4.80
C VAL A 211 36.86 -10.04 3.28
N SER A 212 35.93 -9.42 2.54
CA SER A 212 36.04 -9.25 1.08
C SER A 212 37.24 -8.36 0.70
N VAL A 213 37.47 -7.25 1.40
CA VAL A 213 38.63 -6.38 1.18
C VAL A 213 39.94 -7.10 1.50
N LEU A 214 39.99 -7.85 2.61
CA LEU A 214 41.17 -8.63 2.98
C LEU A 214 41.46 -9.73 1.96
N LEU A 215 40.43 -10.41 1.45
CA LEU A 215 40.55 -11.39 0.38
C LEU A 215 41.10 -10.75 -0.89
N LEU A 216 40.61 -9.56 -1.28
CA LEU A 216 41.07 -8.84 -2.47
C LEU A 216 42.53 -8.39 -2.33
N VAL A 217 42.94 -7.89 -1.15
CA VAL A 217 44.33 -7.55 -0.87
C VAL A 217 45.22 -8.79 -0.92
N LEU A 218 44.76 -9.92 -0.37
CA LEU A 218 45.49 -11.18 -0.40
C LEU A 218 45.64 -11.70 -1.83
N THR A 219 44.58 -11.66 -2.65
CA THR A 219 44.65 -12.11 -4.05
C THR A 219 45.57 -11.21 -4.87
N VAL A 220 45.48 -9.90 -4.74
CA VAL A 220 46.38 -8.95 -5.42
C VAL A 220 47.83 -9.14 -4.98
N SER A 221 48.08 -9.39 -3.69
CA SER A 221 49.41 -9.63 -3.16
C SER A 221 50.01 -10.94 -3.69
N VAL A 222 49.24 -12.03 -3.73
CA VAL A 222 49.68 -13.31 -4.32
C VAL A 222 49.97 -13.16 -5.80
N ILE A 223 49.08 -12.52 -6.57
CA ILE A 223 49.29 -12.25 -8.01
C ILE A 223 50.59 -11.46 -8.23
N GLY A 224 50.83 -10.42 -7.42
CA GLY A 224 52.05 -9.61 -7.49
C GLY A 224 53.33 -10.41 -7.17
N LEU A 225 53.27 -11.37 -6.25
CA LEU A 225 54.41 -12.24 -5.94
C LEU A 225 54.68 -13.25 -7.06
N THR A 226 53.63 -13.77 -7.71
CA THR A 226 53.74 -14.76 -8.80
C THR A 226 54.05 -14.16 -10.18
N MET A 227 53.98 -12.83 -10.34
CA MET A 227 54.24 -12.18 -11.63
C MET A 227 55.70 -12.25 -12.06
N GLU A 228 55.91 -12.55 -13.35
CA GLU A 228 57.22 -12.52 -14.00
C GLU A 228 57.77 -11.07 -14.12
N PRO A 229 59.10 -10.88 -14.20
CA PRO A 229 59.72 -9.55 -14.11
C PRO A 229 59.22 -8.55 -15.15
N TYR A 230 58.94 -9.00 -16.38
CA TYR A 230 58.44 -8.14 -17.45
C TYR A 230 57.00 -7.67 -17.21
N GLN A 231 56.15 -8.51 -16.58
CA GLN A 231 54.77 -8.16 -16.23
C GLN A 231 54.74 -7.09 -15.13
N LYS A 232 55.66 -7.18 -14.16
CA LYS A 232 55.86 -6.16 -13.13
C LYS A 232 56.28 -4.82 -13.74
N ALA A 233 57.17 -4.84 -14.73
CA ALA A 233 57.60 -3.63 -15.43
C ALA A 233 56.44 -2.98 -16.20
N ASN A 234 55.64 -3.76 -16.93
CA ASN A 234 54.47 -3.27 -17.65
C ASN A 234 53.39 -2.71 -16.73
N LEU A 235 53.12 -3.39 -15.61
CA LEU A 235 52.18 -2.91 -14.60
C LEU A 235 52.65 -1.61 -13.96
N LYS A 236 53.96 -1.45 -13.71
CA LYS A 236 54.54 -0.21 -13.19
C LYS A 236 54.38 0.95 -14.18
N HIS A 237 54.62 0.72 -15.47
CA HIS A 237 54.38 1.72 -16.50
C HIS A 237 52.90 2.11 -16.59
N PHE A 238 51.99 1.14 -16.55
CA PHE A 238 50.55 1.38 -16.56
C PHE A 238 50.07 2.17 -15.32
N MET A 239 50.52 1.79 -14.12
CA MET A 239 50.16 2.50 -12.89
C MET A 239 50.75 3.91 -12.86
N ALA A 240 51.96 4.11 -13.39
CA ALA A 240 52.54 5.44 -13.55
C ALA A 240 51.72 6.30 -14.52
N GLN A 241 51.22 5.74 -15.62
CA GLN A 241 50.37 6.44 -16.57
C GLN A 241 49.01 6.84 -15.96
N ILE A 242 48.42 6.00 -15.11
CA ILE A 242 47.17 6.31 -14.41
C ILE A 242 47.38 7.37 -13.31
N LEU A 243 48.46 7.27 -12.53
CA LEU A 243 48.69 8.15 -11.37
C LEU A 243 49.24 9.52 -11.76
N TYR A 244 50.07 9.59 -12.80
CA TYR A 244 50.73 10.82 -13.23
C TYR A 244 50.13 11.41 -14.52
N GLY A 245 49.06 10.80 -15.04
CA GLY A 245 48.17 11.37 -16.04
C GLY A 245 48.87 12.12 -17.19
N SER A 246 49.28 11.40 -18.23
CA SER A 246 49.50 11.92 -19.60
C SER A 246 50.02 13.38 -19.72
N ASP A 247 51.18 13.70 -19.16
CA ASP A 247 51.94 14.87 -19.61
C ASP A 247 52.76 14.50 -20.84
N SER A 248 52.08 14.39 -21.98
CA SER A 248 52.61 14.59 -23.34
C SER A 248 51.47 14.60 -24.35
#